data_AF-A0A5N6V8N7-F1
#
_entry.id   AF-A0A5N6V8N7-F1
#
_cell.length_a   1.000
_cell.length_b   1.000
_cell.length_c   1.000
_cell.angle_alpha   90.00
_cell.angle_beta   90.00
_cell.angle_gamma   90.00
#
_symmetry.space_group_name_H-M   'P 1'
#
loop_
_entity.id
_entity.type
_entity.pdbx_description
1 polymer ?
#
loop_
_entity_poly.entity_id
_entity_poly.type
_entity_poly.pdbx_seq_one_letter_code
_entity_poly.pdbx_strand_id
1 'polypeptide(L)'
;MDCDPEWTSYQTAFHRDGFRRGHSYVRNFIPKAWPSGIKFTEQWILPGWDCFTRGSCAMQKAEDKARWTTEMIQFAIDMSLPVQENFFPRRKRLPTGSVAATLEFAEAQRQARSQGKPNWRELELDGSTEPITETVNVALSMSTEVKKNLPPGGVRWLYLRSEVKRIIDGRMDMEILLCDETMELIAISQHAAQIIPAAQKWERKGKGVKI
;
A
#
# COMPACT_ATOMS: atom_id res chain seq x y z
N MET A 1 6.61 -15.79 5.64
CA MET A 1 6.74 -14.82 4.53
C MET A 1 8.00 -13.97 4.58
N ASP A 2 8.52 -13.50 5.73
CA ASP A 2 9.80 -12.74 5.69
C ASP A 2 11.03 -13.58 5.31
N CYS A 3 10.95 -14.89 5.57
CA CYS A 3 11.94 -15.87 5.13
C CYS A 3 11.58 -16.52 3.79
N ASP A 4 10.53 -16.04 3.14
CA ASP A 4 10.08 -16.57 1.86
C ASP A 4 11.04 -16.14 0.75
N PRO A 5 11.48 -17.06 -0.13
CA PRO A 5 12.40 -16.71 -1.21
C PRO A 5 11.74 -15.81 -2.26
N GLU A 6 10.43 -15.89 -2.48
CA GLU A 6 9.71 -15.20 -3.56
C GLU A 6 9.04 -13.91 -3.09
N TRP A 7 8.76 -13.76 -1.80
CA TRP A 7 8.05 -12.62 -1.24
C TRP A 7 8.91 -11.79 -0.28
N THR A 8 8.68 -10.48 -0.23
CA THR A 8 9.29 -9.58 0.76
C THR A 8 8.25 -8.66 1.37
N SER A 9 8.48 -8.19 2.60
CA SER A 9 7.51 -7.34 3.30
C SER A 9 7.94 -5.88 3.37
N TYR A 10 6.99 -4.98 3.17
CA TYR A 10 7.15 -3.55 3.41
C TYR A 10 5.97 -3.01 4.24
N GLN A 11 6.29 -2.26 5.31
CA GLN A 11 5.29 -1.58 6.14
C GLN A 11 5.74 -0.17 6.47
N THR A 12 4.99 0.83 6.00
CA THR A 12 5.29 2.24 6.26
C THR A 12 5.23 2.57 7.76
N ALA A 13 6.15 3.40 8.26
CA ALA A 13 6.07 3.93 9.61
C ALA A 13 4.89 4.92 9.76
N PHE A 14 4.25 4.93 10.94
CA PHE A 14 3.22 5.90 11.24
C PHE A 14 3.84 7.24 11.65
N HIS A 15 3.54 8.29 10.88
CA HIS A 15 3.79 9.68 11.23
C HIS A 15 2.45 10.43 11.19
N ARG A 16 2.16 11.21 12.26
CA ARG A 16 0.86 11.90 12.42
C ARG A 16 0.51 12.77 11.21
N ASP A 17 1.49 13.49 10.70
CA ASP A 17 1.35 14.42 9.56
C ASP A 17 1.98 13.85 8.28
N GLY A 18 2.34 12.57 8.31
CA GLY A 18 3.01 11.88 7.23
C GLY A 18 2.13 11.66 6.00
N PHE A 19 2.72 11.77 4.82
CA PHE A 19 2.00 11.58 3.55
C PHE A 19 1.41 10.17 3.42
N ARG A 20 2.13 9.15 3.87
CA ARG A 20 1.73 7.74 3.81
C ARG A 20 1.09 7.20 5.09
N ARG A 21 0.53 8.07 5.93
CA ARG A 21 -0.07 7.67 7.22
C ARG A 21 -1.09 6.52 7.09
N GLY A 22 -1.96 6.55 6.08
CA GLY A 22 -2.92 5.46 5.83
C GLY A 22 -2.24 4.11 5.60
N HIS A 23 -1.18 4.08 4.78
CA HIS A 23 -0.44 2.86 4.48
C HIS A 23 0.28 2.26 5.68
N SER A 24 0.50 3.00 6.77
CA SER A 24 1.10 2.44 7.99
C SER A 24 0.24 1.38 8.69
N TYR A 25 -1.08 1.39 8.43
CA TYR A 25 -2.04 0.40 8.90
C TYR A 25 -2.10 -0.86 8.04
N VAL A 26 -1.22 -0.99 7.03
CA VAL A 26 -1.14 -2.15 6.16
C VAL A 26 0.30 -2.62 6.08
N ARG A 27 0.53 -3.90 6.38
CA ARG A 27 1.79 -4.55 6.07
C ARG A 27 1.63 -5.29 4.75
N ASN A 28 2.40 -4.87 3.76
CA ASN A 28 2.38 -5.42 2.42
C ASN A 28 3.43 -6.52 2.30
N PHE A 29 3.10 -7.57 1.55
CA PHE A 29 4.03 -8.58 1.09
C PHE A 29 3.94 -8.63 -0.42
N ILE A 30 5.04 -8.34 -1.09
CA ILE A 30 5.12 -8.20 -2.55
C ILE A 30 6.06 -9.24 -3.15
N PRO A 31 5.80 -9.71 -4.38
CA PRO A 31 6.75 -10.55 -5.11
C PRO A 31 8.10 -9.83 -5.28
N LYS A 32 9.20 -10.57 -5.25
CA LYS A 32 10.53 -10.04 -5.57
C LYS A 32 10.79 -9.98 -7.08
N ALA A 33 10.12 -10.85 -7.84
CA ALA A 33 10.24 -10.93 -9.30
C ALA A 33 9.02 -10.28 -9.97
N TRP A 34 9.28 -9.48 -11.01
CA TRP A 34 8.25 -8.74 -11.74
C TRP A 34 8.51 -8.74 -13.25
N PRO A 35 7.44 -8.68 -14.07
CA PRO A 35 7.57 -8.48 -15.51
C PRO A 35 8.14 -7.08 -15.83
N SER A 36 8.73 -6.92 -17.02
CA SER A 36 9.33 -5.65 -17.48
C SER A 36 8.31 -4.55 -17.77
N GLY A 37 7.04 -4.90 -18.00
CA GLY A 37 5.91 -3.98 -18.19
C GLY A 37 4.88 -4.10 -17.08
N ILE A 38 5.15 -3.47 -15.93
CA ILE A 38 4.30 -3.56 -14.73
C ILE A 38 3.03 -2.72 -14.96
N LYS A 39 1.94 -3.40 -15.33
CA LYS A 39 0.58 -2.81 -15.47
C LYS A 39 -0.36 -3.15 -14.31
N PHE A 40 0.13 -3.94 -13.37
CA PHE A 40 -0.61 -4.36 -12.19
C PHE A 40 0.35 -4.47 -11.00
N THR A 41 -0.20 -4.44 -9.79
CA THR A 41 0.47 -4.86 -8.57
C THR A 41 -0.27 -6.05 -7.97
N GLU A 42 0.48 -6.97 -7.39
CA GLU A 42 -0.03 -8.07 -6.58
C GLU A 42 0.62 -7.99 -5.20
N GLN A 43 -0.19 -8.21 -4.17
CA GLN A 43 0.27 -8.13 -2.80
C GLN A 43 -0.59 -8.98 -1.89
N TRP A 44 0.06 -9.63 -0.92
CA TRP A 44 -0.62 -10.06 0.30
C TRP A 44 -0.58 -8.92 1.31
N ILE A 45 -1.64 -8.78 2.12
CA ILE A 45 -1.70 -7.79 3.18
C ILE A 45 -2.08 -8.38 4.53
N LEU A 46 -1.50 -7.80 5.58
CA LEU A 46 -1.92 -7.96 6.96
C LEU A 46 -2.33 -6.60 7.54
N PRO A 47 -3.20 -6.58 8.56
CA PRO A 47 -3.37 -5.42 9.40
C PRO A 47 -2.04 -4.95 9.98
N GLY A 48 -1.74 -3.66 9.88
CA GLY A 48 -0.49 -3.06 10.31
C GLY A 48 -0.44 -2.74 11.82
N TRP A 49 -1.57 -2.79 12.52
CA TRP A 49 -1.68 -2.41 13.93
C TRP A 49 -1.37 -3.53 14.93
N ASP A 50 -0.72 -4.60 14.48
CA ASP A 50 -0.06 -5.59 15.37
C ASP A 50 1.22 -5.05 16.03
N CYS A 51 1.53 -3.79 15.79
CA CYS A 51 2.88 -3.29 15.62
C CYS A 51 2.91 -1.82 16.10
N PHE A 52 3.85 -1.39 16.95
CA PHE A 52 3.84 0.01 17.44
C PHE A 52 4.06 1.00 16.29
N THR A 53 3.78 2.28 16.51
CA THR A 53 3.75 3.31 15.45
C THR A 53 5.01 3.37 14.58
N ARG A 54 6.20 3.19 15.16
CA ARG A 54 7.51 3.29 14.47
C ARG A 54 8.27 1.96 14.34
N GLY A 55 7.76 0.87 14.91
CA GLY A 55 8.45 -0.41 14.92
C GLY A 55 8.04 -1.32 16.08
N SER A 56 8.74 -2.46 16.22
CA SER A 56 8.46 -3.66 17.03
C SER A 56 7.00 -4.22 16.98
N CYS A 57 6.88 -5.55 17.05
CA CYS A 57 5.58 -6.22 17.13
C CYS A 57 5.02 -6.00 18.54
N ALA A 58 3.87 -5.35 18.64
CA ALA A 58 3.20 -5.08 19.92
C ALA A 58 2.43 -6.32 20.40
N MET A 59 1.91 -7.12 19.47
CA MET A 59 1.09 -8.30 19.76
C MET A 59 1.87 -9.59 19.50
N GLN A 60 2.11 -10.39 20.55
CA GLN A 60 2.85 -11.65 20.44
C GLN A 60 1.93 -12.87 20.27
N LYS A 61 0.79 -12.87 20.97
CA LYS A 61 -0.18 -13.97 20.92
C LYS A 61 -1.00 -13.93 19.64
N ALA A 62 -1.41 -15.09 19.13
CA ALA A 62 -2.09 -15.19 17.84
C ALA A 62 -3.53 -14.66 17.90
N GLU A 63 -4.19 -14.86 19.04
CA GLU A 63 -5.53 -14.39 19.37
C GLU A 63 -5.64 -12.86 19.45
N ASP A 64 -4.55 -12.18 19.82
CA ASP A 64 -4.49 -10.73 19.95
C ASP A 64 -4.14 -10.03 18.63
N LYS A 65 -3.80 -10.80 17.58
CA LYS A 65 -3.46 -10.23 16.28
C LYS A 65 -4.71 -9.70 15.59
N ALA A 66 -4.58 -8.50 15.04
CA ALA A 66 -5.62 -7.79 14.32
C ALA A 66 -6.20 -8.60 13.17
N ARG A 67 -7.42 -8.33 12.71
CA ARG A 67 -8.01 -9.06 11.58
C ARG A 67 -8.75 -8.11 10.66
N TRP A 68 -8.75 -8.44 9.37
CA TRP A 68 -9.60 -7.80 8.39
C TRP A 68 -11.03 -8.30 8.55
N THR A 69 -11.97 -7.39 8.74
CA THR A 69 -13.40 -7.68 8.73
C THR A 69 -14.05 -7.16 7.46
N THR A 70 -15.28 -7.58 7.19
CA THR A 70 -16.03 -7.18 5.99
C THR A 70 -16.15 -5.65 5.88
N GLU A 71 -16.31 -4.97 7.01
CA GLU A 71 -16.44 -3.51 7.10
C GLU A 71 -15.16 -2.77 6.71
N MET A 72 -14.01 -3.46 6.73
CA MET A 72 -12.70 -2.90 6.38
C MET A 72 -12.33 -3.11 4.91
N ILE A 73 -13.15 -3.80 4.12
CA ILE A 73 -12.84 -4.13 2.71
C ILE A 73 -12.47 -2.88 1.90
N GLN A 74 -13.24 -1.79 2.04
CA GLN A 74 -12.97 -0.55 1.31
C GLN A 74 -11.61 0.05 1.69
N PHE A 75 -11.26 0.01 2.97
CA PHE A 75 -9.97 0.48 3.44
C PHE A 75 -8.84 -0.39 2.88
N ALA A 76 -8.96 -1.72 2.95
CA ALA A 76 -7.97 -2.64 2.42
C ALA A 76 -7.69 -2.41 0.92
N ILE A 77 -8.75 -2.20 0.14
CA ILE A 77 -8.69 -1.94 -1.31
C ILE A 77 -7.98 -0.61 -1.62
N ASP A 78 -8.35 0.47 -0.92
CA ASP A 78 -7.75 1.80 -1.12
C ASP A 78 -6.26 1.84 -0.72
N MET A 79 -5.83 0.93 0.16
CA MET A 79 -4.43 0.79 0.58
C MET A 79 -3.57 -0.07 -0.36
N SER A 80 -4.08 -0.48 -1.53
CA SER A 80 -3.27 -1.19 -2.53
C SER A 80 -2.07 -0.37 -2.99
N LEU A 81 -0.96 -1.04 -3.33
CA LEU A 81 0.24 -0.34 -3.80
C LEU A 81 -0.02 0.36 -5.13
N PRO A 82 0.49 1.59 -5.31
CA PRO A 82 0.19 2.41 -6.47
C PRO A 82 0.82 1.85 -7.75
N VAL A 83 -0.01 1.36 -8.66
CA VAL A 83 0.44 0.78 -9.95
C VAL A 83 1.02 1.85 -10.86
N GLN A 84 0.45 3.06 -10.86
CA GLN A 84 0.76 4.13 -11.82
C GLN A 84 2.21 4.61 -11.77
N GLU A 85 2.84 4.52 -10.60
CA GLU A 85 4.22 4.95 -10.38
C GLU A 85 5.21 4.11 -11.20
N ASN A 86 4.79 2.95 -11.72
CA ASN A 86 5.61 2.11 -12.60
C ASN A 86 5.58 2.55 -14.08
N PHE A 87 4.66 3.43 -14.49
CA PHE A 87 4.62 3.94 -15.86
C PHE A 87 5.53 5.16 -16.09
N PHE A 88 5.96 5.81 -15.02
CA PHE A 88 6.84 6.96 -15.12
C PHE A 88 8.28 6.50 -15.37
N PRO A 89 9.01 7.20 -16.25
CA PRO A 89 10.40 6.86 -16.53
C PRO A 89 11.25 7.02 -15.27
N ARG A 90 12.23 6.13 -15.11
CA ARG A 90 13.24 6.29 -14.07
C ARG A 90 14.05 7.56 -14.35
N ARG A 91 14.10 8.45 -13.37
CA ARG A 91 14.99 9.62 -13.36
C ARG A 91 16.14 9.36 -12.39
N LYS A 92 16.71 10.41 -11.79
CA LYS A 92 17.75 10.31 -10.76
C LYS A 92 17.33 9.45 -9.55
N ARG A 93 16.02 9.35 -9.29
CA ARG A 93 15.43 8.53 -8.24
C ARG A 93 14.32 7.66 -8.82
N LEU A 94 14.11 6.49 -8.22
CA LEU A 94 12.92 5.68 -8.48
C LEU A 94 11.65 6.43 -8.04
N PRO A 95 10.56 6.36 -8.82
CA PRO A 95 9.26 6.85 -8.37
C PRO A 95 8.90 6.17 -7.04
N THR A 96 8.61 6.96 -6.00
CA THR A 96 8.51 6.48 -4.60
C THR A 96 7.42 5.42 -4.42
N GLY A 97 6.39 5.42 -5.26
CA GLY A 97 5.34 4.39 -5.23
C GLY A 97 5.62 3.16 -6.10
N SER A 98 6.68 3.17 -6.91
CA SER A 98 6.97 2.07 -7.83
C SER A 98 7.29 0.77 -7.09
N VAL A 99 7.09 -0.35 -7.77
CA VAL A 99 7.50 -1.67 -7.29
C VAL A 99 9.00 -1.69 -6.98
N ALA A 100 9.82 -1.11 -7.86
CA ALA A 100 11.26 -1.06 -7.68
C ALA A 100 11.65 -0.33 -6.38
N ALA A 101 11.06 0.84 -6.12
CA ALA A 101 11.30 1.57 -4.87
C ALA A 101 10.81 0.77 -3.65
N THR A 102 9.64 0.14 -3.76
CA THR A 102 9.08 -0.67 -2.66
C THR A 102 9.97 -1.87 -2.33
N LEU A 103 10.62 -2.50 -3.32
CA LEU A 103 11.60 -3.56 -3.09
C LEU A 103 12.85 -3.06 -2.36
N GLU A 104 13.36 -1.87 -2.70
CA GLU A 104 14.47 -1.24 -1.96
C GLU A 104 14.08 -0.95 -0.51
N PHE A 105 12.88 -0.44 -0.27
CA PHE A 105 12.36 -0.20 1.08
C PHE A 105 12.19 -1.49 1.88
N ALA A 106 11.63 -2.53 1.25
CA ALA A 106 11.46 -3.84 1.89
C ALA A 106 12.81 -4.45 2.29
N GLU A 107 13.83 -4.30 1.44
CA GLU A 107 15.19 -4.76 1.74
C GLU A 107 15.81 -3.98 2.92
N ALA A 108 15.68 -2.65 2.92
CA ALA A 108 16.16 -1.83 4.04
C ALA A 108 15.48 -2.21 5.36
N GLN A 109 14.16 -2.44 5.36
CA GLN A 109 13.42 -2.92 6.54
C GLN A 109 13.85 -4.34 6.95
N ARG A 110 14.15 -5.23 6.00
CA ARG A 110 14.67 -6.56 6.28
C ARG A 110 16.03 -6.49 6.99
N GLN A 111 16.94 -5.66 6.50
CA GLN A 111 18.26 -5.43 7.13
C GLN A 111 18.14 -4.81 8.52
N ALA A 112 17.25 -3.83 8.69
CA ALA A 112 17.02 -3.21 10.00
C ALA A 112 16.50 -4.25 11.03
N ARG A 113 15.60 -5.15 10.60
CA ARG A 113 15.11 -6.25 11.45
C ARG A 113 16.19 -7.27 11.77
N SER A 114 17.04 -7.65 10.81
CA SER A 114 18.14 -8.59 11.07
C SER A 114 19.19 -8.01 12.02
N GLN A 115 19.31 -6.68 12.08
CA GLN A 115 20.15 -5.95 13.04
C GLN A 115 19.46 -5.73 14.39
N GLY A 116 18.22 -6.18 14.56
CA GLY A 116 17.46 -6.01 15.81
C GLY A 116 17.02 -4.56 16.08
N LYS A 117 16.98 -3.69 15.07
CA LYS A 117 16.57 -2.29 15.28
C LYS A 117 15.10 -2.21 15.72
N PRO A 118 14.79 -1.55 16.85
CA PRO A 118 13.42 -1.46 17.34
C PRO A 118 12.52 -0.64 16.40
N ASN A 119 13.07 0.35 15.70
CA ASN A 119 12.42 1.26 14.76
C ASN A 119 12.57 0.82 13.29
N TRP A 120 12.59 -0.49 13.01
CA TRP A 120 12.88 -1.04 11.69
C TRP A 120 11.95 -0.58 10.54
N ARG A 121 10.82 0.08 10.83
CA ARG A 121 9.93 0.66 9.81
C ARG A 121 10.35 2.03 9.33
N GLU A 122 11.13 2.76 10.12
CA GLU A 122 11.55 4.11 9.78
C GLU A 122 12.53 4.07 8.59
N LEU A 123 12.17 4.79 7.53
CA LEU A 123 12.98 4.97 6.33
C LEU A 123 12.94 6.45 5.95
N GLU A 124 14.09 7.03 5.62
CA GLU A 124 14.18 8.44 5.25
C GLU A 124 13.50 8.74 3.90
N LEU A 125 13.48 7.74 3.01
CA LEU A 125 13.20 7.92 1.59
C LEU A 125 11.99 7.11 1.11
N ASP A 126 11.09 6.68 1.99
CA ASP A 126 9.86 5.99 1.57
C ASP A 126 8.64 6.92 1.43
N GLY A 127 8.80 8.21 1.76
CA GLY A 127 7.74 9.21 1.70
C GLY A 127 6.80 9.17 2.90
N SER A 128 7.19 8.50 3.98
CA SER A 128 6.42 8.42 5.22
C SER A 128 6.36 9.77 5.97
N THR A 129 7.44 10.53 5.97
CA THR A 129 7.53 11.86 6.61
C THR A 129 7.16 12.98 5.64
N GLU A 130 7.82 13.02 4.47
CA GLU A 130 7.65 14.07 3.47
C GLU A 130 7.17 13.51 2.12
N PRO A 131 6.27 14.22 1.40
CA PRO A 131 5.84 13.82 0.08
C PRO A 131 6.95 14.05 -0.95
N ILE A 132 7.81 13.07 -1.11
CA ILE A 132 8.90 13.06 -2.10
C ILE A 132 8.48 12.43 -3.45
N THR A 133 7.18 12.27 -3.69
CA THR A 133 6.65 11.83 -4.98
C THR A 133 6.43 13.02 -5.92
N GLU A 134 6.67 12.81 -7.21
CA GLU A 134 6.39 13.82 -8.24
C GLU A 134 4.90 13.90 -8.59
N THR A 135 4.15 12.80 -8.42
CA THR A 135 2.73 12.72 -8.80
C THR A 135 1.91 12.04 -7.72
N VAL A 136 0.61 12.31 -7.72
CA VAL A 136 -0.34 11.68 -6.81
C VAL A 136 -1.58 11.28 -7.61
N ASN A 137 -2.10 10.10 -7.32
CA ASN A 137 -3.44 9.72 -7.75
C ASN A 137 -4.47 10.35 -6.80
N VAL A 138 -5.44 11.05 -7.36
CA VAL A 138 -6.62 11.54 -6.66
C VAL A 138 -7.79 10.66 -7.09
N ALA A 139 -8.34 9.89 -6.16
CA ALA A 139 -9.54 9.10 -6.40
C ALA A 139 -10.69 10.05 -6.79
N LEU A 140 -11.33 9.76 -7.92
CA LEU A 140 -12.53 10.47 -8.41
C LEU A 140 -13.79 9.67 -8.07
N SER A 141 -13.74 8.35 -8.25
CA SER A 141 -14.81 7.44 -7.87
C SER A 141 -14.24 6.06 -7.56
N MET A 142 -14.90 5.36 -6.64
CA MET A 142 -14.65 3.96 -6.32
C MET A 142 -15.99 3.24 -6.21
N SER A 143 -16.12 2.10 -6.87
CA SER A 143 -17.29 1.23 -6.77
C SER A 143 -16.82 -0.19 -6.48
N THR A 144 -17.32 -0.78 -5.40
CA THR A 144 -16.89 -2.09 -4.94
C THR A 144 -18.09 -3.01 -4.82
N GLU A 145 -17.99 -4.17 -5.45
CA GLU A 145 -18.95 -5.24 -5.31
C GLU A 145 -18.39 -6.31 -4.37
N VAL A 146 -19.00 -6.44 -3.18
CA VAL A 146 -18.66 -7.50 -2.22
C VAL A 146 -19.39 -8.77 -2.62
N LYS A 147 -18.64 -9.80 -2.99
CA LYS A 147 -19.15 -11.10 -3.43
C LYS A 147 -19.44 -12.01 -2.24
N LYS A 148 -18.62 -11.90 -1.19
CA LYS A 148 -18.69 -12.75 0.00
C LYS A 148 -18.26 -11.96 1.22
N ASN A 149 -18.99 -12.13 2.33
CA ASN A 149 -18.57 -11.60 3.63
C ASN A 149 -17.41 -12.43 4.18
N LEU A 150 -16.45 -11.75 4.81
CA LEU A 150 -15.44 -12.43 5.62
C LEU A 150 -16.11 -13.11 6.83
N PRO A 151 -15.53 -14.18 7.40
CA PRO A 151 -16.05 -14.83 8.60
C PRO A 151 -16.24 -13.81 9.75
N PRO A 152 -17.15 -14.05 10.72
CA PRO A 152 -17.41 -13.10 11.82
C PRO A 152 -16.18 -12.69 12.64
N GLY A 153 -15.18 -13.57 12.75
CA GLY A 153 -13.91 -13.27 13.42
C GLY A 153 -12.88 -12.54 12.54
N GLY A 154 -13.17 -12.33 11.26
CA GLY A 154 -12.25 -11.77 10.27
C GLY A 154 -11.11 -12.71 9.87
N VAL A 155 -10.36 -12.29 8.86
CA VAL A 155 -9.18 -13.02 8.35
C VAL A 155 -7.90 -12.26 8.61
N ARG A 156 -6.78 -12.96 8.66
CA ARG A 156 -5.47 -12.33 8.81
C ARG A 156 -4.95 -11.81 7.48
N TRP A 157 -5.09 -12.61 6.45
CA TRP A 157 -4.52 -12.36 5.14
C TRP A 157 -5.61 -12.02 4.14
N LEU A 158 -5.33 -11.00 3.33
CA LEU A 158 -6.04 -10.74 2.10
C LEU A 158 -5.02 -10.63 0.98
N TYR A 159 -5.41 -11.07 -0.20
CA TYR A 159 -4.65 -10.91 -1.43
C TYR A 159 -5.30 -9.83 -2.28
N LEU A 160 -4.50 -8.92 -2.84
CA LEU A 160 -4.94 -7.90 -3.76
C LEU A 160 -4.19 -8.04 -5.09
N ARG A 161 -4.94 -7.95 -6.19
CA ARG A 161 -4.41 -7.69 -7.51
C ARG A 161 -5.03 -6.40 -8.06
N SER A 162 -4.23 -5.33 -8.12
CA SER A 162 -4.65 -4.04 -8.67
C SER A 162 -4.11 -3.90 -10.09
N GLU A 163 -4.95 -3.78 -11.09
CA GLU A 163 -4.58 -3.65 -12.49
C GLU A 163 -5.07 -2.33 -13.09
N VAL A 164 -4.19 -1.65 -13.82
CA VAL A 164 -4.56 -0.47 -14.59
C VAL A 164 -5.12 -0.91 -15.93
N LYS A 165 -6.39 -0.61 -16.18
CA LYS A 165 -7.07 -0.96 -17.43
C LYS A 165 -6.78 0.08 -18.52
N ARG A 166 -6.72 1.36 -18.16
CA ARG A 166 -6.47 2.45 -19.11
C ARG A 166 -5.94 3.70 -18.44
N ILE A 167 -5.10 4.43 -19.16
CA ILE A 167 -4.75 5.82 -18.85
C ILE A 167 -4.93 6.67 -20.11
N ILE A 168 -5.71 7.74 -20.02
CA ILE A 168 -5.87 8.76 -21.07
C ILE A 168 -5.87 10.14 -20.40
N ASP A 169 -5.05 11.07 -20.87
CA ASP A 169 -5.01 12.45 -20.38
C ASP A 169 -4.87 12.54 -18.83
N GLY A 170 -4.10 11.62 -18.27
CA GLY A 170 -3.87 11.51 -16.82
C GLY A 170 -5.04 10.91 -16.03
N ARG A 171 -6.20 10.66 -16.65
CA ARG A 171 -7.28 9.87 -16.05
C ARG A 171 -6.94 8.40 -16.14
N MET A 172 -6.98 7.73 -15.01
CA MET A 172 -6.63 6.32 -14.84
C MET A 172 -7.84 5.53 -14.37
N ASP A 173 -8.12 4.44 -15.07
CA ASP A 173 -9.12 3.44 -14.66
C ASP A 173 -8.41 2.17 -14.18
N MET A 174 -8.79 1.68 -13.01
CA MET A 174 -8.23 0.51 -12.35
C MET A 174 -9.30 -0.48 -11.92
N GLU A 175 -8.92 -1.76 -11.89
CA GLU A 175 -9.66 -2.84 -11.25
C GLU A 175 -8.82 -3.42 -10.12
N ILE A 176 -9.45 -3.75 -9.01
CA ILE A 176 -8.81 -4.39 -7.86
C ILE A 176 -9.61 -5.64 -7.51
N LEU A 177 -8.95 -6.80 -7.59
CA LEU A 177 -9.48 -8.06 -7.08
C LEU A 177 -9.00 -8.25 -5.65
N LEU A 178 -9.92 -8.55 -4.74
CA LEU A 178 -9.63 -8.88 -3.35
C LEU A 178 -10.00 -10.34 -3.10
N CYS A 179 -9.03 -11.15 -2.68
CA CYS A 179 -9.24 -12.55 -2.31
C CYS A 179 -8.85 -12.80 -0.85
N ASP A 180 -9.36 -13.88 -0.26
CA ASP A 180 -8.90 -14.36 1.03
C ASP A 180 -7.65 -15.26 0.91
N GLU A 181 -7.21 -15.84 2.02
CA GLU A 181 -6.03 -16.71 2.08
C GLU A 181 -6.17 -18.04 1.31
N THR A 182 -7.40 -18.43 0.97
CA THR A 182 -7.70 -19.61 0.14
C THR A 182 -7.82 -19.26 -1.34
N MET A 183 -7.55 -18.00 -1.71
CA MET A 183 -7.73 -17.44 -3.05
C MET A 183 -9.21 -17.39 -3.49
N GLU A 184 -10.16 -17.41 -2.56
CA GLU A 184 -11.56 -17.18 -2.88
C GLU A 184 -11.83 -15.68 -3.07
N LEU A 185 -12.60 -15.34 -4.11
CA LEU A 185 -12.91 -13.94 -4.43
C LEU A 185 -13.88 -13.34 -3.41
N ILE A 186 -13.43 -12.29 -2.72
CA ILE A 186 -14.19 -11.57 -1.69
C ILE A 186 -14.85 -10.32 -2.26
N ALA A 187 -14.11 -9.54 -3.04
CA ALA A 187 -14.62 -8.32 -3.66
C ALA A 187 -13.94 -7.98 -4.98
N ILE A 188 -14.64 -7.24 -5.82
CA ILE A 188 -14.09 -6.57 -7.02
C ILE A 188 -14.33 -5.07 -6.84
N SER A 189 -13.31 -4.25 -7.02
CA SER A 189 -13.44 -2.79 -7.02
C SER A 189 -12.98 -2.17 -8.33
N GLN A 190 -13.70 -1.16 -8.78
CA GLN A 190 -13.37 -0.33 -9.93
C GLN A 190 -13.09 1.10 -9.46
N HIS A 191 -11.93 1.62 -9.81
CA HIS A 191 -11.48 2.95 -9.42
C HIS A 191 -11.28 3.81 -10.67
N ALA A 192 -11.82 5.03 -10.64
CA ALA A 192 -11.40 6.10 -11.54
C ALA A 192 -10.60 7.11 -10.72
N ALA A 193 -9.42 7.48 -11.21
CA ALA A 193 -8.53 8.43 -10.55
C ALA A 193 -7.95 9.43 -11.56
N GLN A 194 -7.57 10.61 -11.07
CA GLN A 194 -6.76 11.56 -11.81
C GLN A 194 -5.32 11.53 -11.29
N ILE A 195 -4.37 11.34 -12.18
CA ILE A 195 -2.95 11.54 -11.88
C ILE A 195 -2.65 13.03 -12.05
N ILE A 196 -2.18 13.67 -10.98
CA ILE A 196 -1.79 15.09 -10.96
C ILE A 196 -0.37 15.26 -10.41
N PRO A 197 0.35 16.33 -10.75
CA PRO A 197 1.58 16.70 -10.07
C PRO A 197 1.34 16.85 -8.57
N ALA A 198 2.26 16.33 -7.76
CA ALA A 198 2.21 16.39 -6.31
C ALA A 198 1.94 17.82 -5.83
N ALA A 199 2.76 18.78 -6.26
CA ALA A 199 2.66 20.19 -5.88
C ALA A 199 1.23 20.77 -5.92
N GLN A 200 0.44 20.44 -6.95
CA GLN A 200 -0.94 20.93 -7.11
C GLN A 200 -1.87 20.48 -5.96
N LYS A 201 -1.66 19.28 -5.42
CA LYS A 201 -2.45 18.77 -4.28
C LYS A 201 -2.20 19.58 -3.01
N TRP A 202 -0.97 20.07 -2.81
CA TRP A 202 -0.58 20.80 -1.61
C TRP A 202 -0.78 22.31 -1.71
N GLU A 203 -0.69 22.91 -2.90
CA GLU A 203 -1.12 24.30 -3.12
C GLU A 203 -2.59 24.51 -2.76
N ARG A 204 -3.46 23.53 -3.06
CA ARG A 204 -4.88 23.56 -2.67
C ARG A 204 -5.08 23.50 -1.15
N LYS A 205 -4.20 22.82 -0.41
CA LYS A 205 -4.26 22.79 1.07
C LYS A 205 -3.86 24.12 1.69
N GLY A 206 -2.88 24.84 1.12
CA GLY A 206 -2.41 26.13 1.62
C GLY A 206 -3.44 27.27 1.46
N LYS A 207 -4.35 27.18 0.50
CA LYS A 207 -5.43 28.17 0.28
C LYS A 207 -6.69 27.93 1.12
N GLY A 208 -6.71 26.88 1.96
CA GLY A 208 -7.86 26.47 2.76
C GLY A 208 -7.90 26.98 4.21
N VAL A 209 -6.95 27.83 4.63
CA VAL A 209 -6.96 28.43 5.99
C VAL A 209 -7.28 29.92 5.88
N LYS A 210 -8.59 30.21 5.80
CA LYS A 210 -9.21 31.41 6.38
C LYS A 210 -10.56 30.97 6.95
N ILE A 211 -10.56 30.67 8.23
CA ILE A 211 -11.75 30.76 9.09
C ILE A 211 -11.49 31.97 9.98
#